data_AF-A0A957US38-F1
#
_entry.id   AF-A0A957US38-F1
#
_cell.length_a   1.000
_cell.length_b   1.000
_cell.length_c   1.000
_cell.angle_alpha   90.00
_cell.angle_beta   90.00
_cell.angle_gamma   90.00
#
_symmetry.space_group_name_H-M   'P 1'
#
loop_
_entity.id
_entity.type
_entity.pdbx_description
1 polymer ?
#
loop_
_entity_poly.entity_id
_entity_poly.type
_entity_poly.pdbx_seq_one_letter_code
_entity_poly.pdbx_strand_id
1 'polypeptide(L)'
;MSTPRLSLLPRLIKSLWAVNAVFSVLLLSACQPLHTPNATAARMDYDITQGWRATSPEQQNVRTDALNALAQALDADYPAIDSTLIVKNGYIIFEKYSHNGNEHTYHDLYSVTKSITSILVGIAIDQGLIESPAQPIASLFGDPDPNAWRGVTIDKLLTM
;
A
#
# COMPACT_ATOMS: atom_id res chain seq x y z
N MET A 1 -66.27 54.47 14.05
CA MET A 1 -65.76 53.16 14.50
C MET A 1 -64.56 52.80 13.65
N SER A 2 -63.38 52.81 14.27
CA SER A 2 -62.07 52.67 13.64
C SER A 2 -61.60 51.21 13.68
N THR A 3 -61.30 50.64 12.51
CA THR A 3 -60.48 49.41 12.40
C THR A 3 -59.25 49.71 11.54
N PRO A 4 -58.02 49.59 12.07
CA PRO A 4 -56.81 49.67 11.27
C PRO A 4 -56.30 48.27 10.87
N ARG A 5 -55.41 48.27 9.87
CA ARG A 5 -54.37 47.27 9.54
C ARG A 5 -54.79 45.97 8.82
N LEU A 6 -54.68 46.02 7.49
CA LEU A 6 -54.27 44.88 6.64
C LEU A 6 -53.13 45.30 5.68
N SER A 7 -52.03 45.87 6.19
CA SER A 7 -50.88 46.31 5.36
C SER A 7 -49.59 45.48 5.57
N LEU A 8 -49.63 44.43 6.37
CA LEU A 8 -48.43 43.66 6.77
C LEU A 8 -48.26 42.32 6.03
N LEU A 9 -49.33 41.77 5.44
CA LEU A 9 -49.32 40.49 4.72
C LEU A 9 -48.31 40.41 3.55
N PRO A 10 -48.22 41.40 2.63
CA PRO A 10 -47.29 41.29 1.49
C PRO A 10 -45.82 41.49 1.88
N ARG A 11 -45.53 42.09 3.03
CA ARG A 11 -44.14 42.26 3.54
C ARG A 11 -43.62 40.99 4.20
N LEU A 12 -44.46 40.28 4.95
CA LEU A 12 -44.13 39.00 5.57
C LEU A 12 -43.88 37.89 4.54
N ILE A 13 -44.64 37.87 3.44
CA ILE A 13 -44.46 36.86 2.38
C ILE A 13 -43.13 37.07 1.64
N LYS A 14 -42.73 38.32 1.37
CA LYS A 14 -41.43 38.61 0.73
C LYS A 14 -40.24 38.29 1.64
N SER A 15 -40.35 38.51 2.96
CA SER A 15 -39.29 38.12 3.90
C SER A 15 -39.20 36.61 4.06
N LEU A 16 -40.33 35.88 4.02
CA LEU A 16 -40.35 34.42 4.05
C LEU A 16 -39.66 33.80 2.83
N TRP A 17 -39.85 34.36 1.64
CA TRP A 17 -39.15 33.92 0.42
C TRP A 17 -37.64 34.20 0.48
N ALA A 18 -37.23 35.36 1.00
CA ALA A 18 -35.82 35.70 1.14
C ALA A 18 -35.10 34.83 2.20
N VAL A 19 -35.75 34.55 3.32
CA VAL A 19 -35.19 33.69 4.38
C VAL A 19 -35.10 32.23 3.92
N ASN A 20 -36.11 31.70 3.22
CA ASN A 20 -36.03 30.35 2.64
C ASN A 20 -34.92 30.24 1.59
N ALA A 21 -34.76 31.24 0.72
CA ALA A 21 -33.71 31.23 -0.30
C ALA A 21 -32.30 31.24 0.32
N VAL A 22 -32.08 32.02 1.38
CA VAL A 22 -30.78 32.06 2.09
C VAL A 22 -30.52 30.75 2.85
N PHE A 23 -31.57 30.17 3.47
CA PHE A 23 -31.45 28.89 4.18
C PHE A 23 -31.17 27.73 3.22
N SER A 24 -31.76 27.72 2.02
CA SER A 24 -31.46 26.74 0.97
C SER A 24 -30.03 26.86 0.44
N VAL A 25 -29.50 28.07 0.23
CA VAL A 25 -28.12 28.26 -0.24
C VAL A 25 -27.08 27.83 0.82
N LEU A 26 -27.37 28.04 2.11
CA LEU A 26 -26.52 27.59 3.21
C LEU A 26 -26.51 26.06 3.38
N LEU A 27 -27.64 25.39 3.12
CA LEU A 27 -27.73 23.93 3.13
C LEU A 27 -26.99 23.26 1.96
N LEU A 28 -26.93 23.90 0.79
CA LEU A 28 -26.15 23.38 -0.36
C LEU A 28 -24.63 23.54 -0.17
N SER A 29 -24.17 24.59 0.53
CA SER A 29 -22.73 24.78 0.81
C SER A 29 -22.18 23.86 1.91
N ALA A 30 -23.04 23.32 2.78
CA ALA A 30 -22.67 22.34 3.81
C ALA A 30 -22.54 20.91 3.26
N CYS A 31 -22.99 20.68 2.01
CA CYS A 31 -22.97 19.39 1.34
C CYS A 31 -21.85 19.29 0.29
N GLN A 32 -20.76 20.06 0.45
CA GLN A 32 -19.53 19.70 -0.24
C GLN A 32 -19.00 18.42 0.41
N PRO A 33 -18.86 17.30 -0.32
CA PRO A 33 -18.12 16.18 0.23
C PRO A 33 -16.76 16.73 0.65
N LEU A 34 -16.39 16.51 1.91
CA LEU A 34 -15.00 16.64 2.32
C LEU A 34 -14.20 15.94 1.23
N HIS A 35 -13.35 16.69 0.53
CA HIS A 35 -12.24 16.09 -0.18
C HIS A 35 -11.44 15.38 0.92
N THR A 36 -11.79 14.14 1.22
CA THR A 36 -10.80 13.17 1.63
C THR A 36 -9.80 13.24 0.49
N PRO A 37 -8.55 13.72 0.70
CA PRO A 37 -7.52 13.46 -0.27
C PRO A 37 -7.63 11.98 -0.51
N ASN A 38 -8.02 11.62 -1.75
CA ASN A 38 -8.11 10.25 -2.14
C ASN A 38 -6.76 9.69 -1.71
N ALA A 39 -6.76 8.70 -0.82
CA ALA A 39 -5.58 7.91 -0.58
C ALA A 39 -5.39 7.04 -1.83
N THR A 40 -5.31 7.66 -3.01
CA THR A 40 -4.52 7.18 -4.11
C THR A 40 -3.15 6.99 -3.51
N ALA A 41 -2.87 5.75 -3.11
CA ALA A 41 -1.51 5.25 -3.08
C ALA A 41 -0.82 5.88 -4.29
N ALA A 42 0.13 6.78 -4.04
CA ALA A 42 0.73 7.58 -5.09
C ALA A 42 1.17 6.61 -6.18
N ARG A 43 0.50 6.63 -7.32
CA ARG A 43 0.84 5.75 -8.43
C ARG A 43 2.26 6.13 -8.81
N MET A 44 3.18 5.18 -8.67
CA MET A 44 4.60 5.40 -8.99
C MET A 44 4.69 6.00 -10.40
N ASP A 45 5.55 7.00 -10.57
CA ASP A 45 5.69 7.76 -11.83
C ASP A 45 6.42 6.98 -12.93
N TYR A 46 6.78 5.73 -12.66
CA TYR A 46 7.51 4.85 -13.54
C TYR A 46 7.19 3.37 -13.28
N ASP A 47 7.59 2.52 -14.23
CA ASP A 47 7.45 1.07 -14.13
C ASP A 47 8.61 0.47 -13.34
N ILE A 48 8.32 -0.05 -12.14
CA ILE A 48 9.31 -0.68 -11.26
C ILE A 48 9.84 -2.01 -11.79
N THR A 49 9.17 -2.65 -12.75
CA THR A 49 9.65 -3.90 -13.35
C THR A 49 10.92 -3.68 -14.19
N GLN A 50 11.19 -2.42 -14.57
CA GLN A 50 12.42 -2.01 -15.26
C GLN A 50 13.57 -1.70 -14.30
N GLY A 51 13.41 -1.99 -13.01
CA GLY A 51 14.39 -1.72 -11.95
C GLY A 51 14.08 -0.45 -11.17
N TRP A 52 14.47 -0.42 -9.89
CA TRP A 52 14.22 0.72 -9.02
C TRP A 52 15.15 1.90 -9.32
N ARG A 53 14.60 3.11 -9.27
CA ARG A 53 15.35 4.36 -9.33
C ARG A 53 15.80 4.78 -7.94
N ALA A 54 16.99 5.35 -7.84
CA ALA A 54 17.48 5.98 -6.62
C ALA A 54 16.94 7.41 -6.47
N THR A 55 16.72 7.84 -5.23
CA THR A 55 16.32 9.21 -4.88
C THR A 55 16.93 9.59 -3.53
N SER A 56 16.93 10.88 -3.20
CA SER A 56 17.40 11.31 -1.88
C SER A 56 16.39 10.91 -0.78
N PRO A 57 16.85 10.57 0.43
CA PRO A 57 15.96 10.27 1.55
C PRO A 57 14.95 11.38 1.84
N GLU A 58 15.36 12.65 1.73
CA GLU A 58 14.54 13.81 2.01
C GLU A 58 13.34 13.91 1.05
N GLN A 59 13.54 13.58 -0.23
CA GLN A 59 12.45 13.51 -1.22
C GLN A 59 11.39 12.48 -0.86
N GLN A 60 11.74 11.46 -0.06
CA GLN A 60 10.82 10.45 0.46
C GLN A 60 10.40 10.71 1.90
N ASN A 61 10.60 11.92 2.43
CA ASN A 61 10.33 12.28 3.82
C ASN A 61 11.02 11.34 4.82
N VAL A 62 12.29 11.04 4.57
CA VAL A 62 13.17 10.30 5.48
C VAL A 62 14.34 11.19 5.86
N ARG A 63 14.72 11.17 7.15
CA ARG A 63 15.84 11.98 7.61
C ARG A 63 17.17 11.32 7.24
N THR A 64 18.03 12.06 6.56
CA THR A 64 19.35 11.57 6.13
C THR A 64 20.32 11.35 7.28
N ASP A 65 20.20 12.12 8.38
CA ASP A 65 20.99 11.91 9.59
C ASP A 65 20.82 10.48 10.17
N ALA A 66 19.59 9.95 10.13
CA ALA A 66 19.28 8.60 10.58
C ALA A 66 19.92 7.53 9.68
N LEU A 67 19.92 7.73 8.36
CA LEU A 67 20.55 6.79 7.42
C LEU A 67 22.08 6.85 7.47
N ASN A 68 22.64 8.04 7.72
CA ASN A 68 24.07 8.19 7.98
C ASN A 68 24.47 7.49 9.28
N ALA A 69 23.67 7.62 10.35
CA ALA A 69 23.90 6.90 11.60
C ALA A 69 23.79 5.37 11.41
N LEU A 70 22.83 4.91 10.60
CA LEU A 70 22.74 3.50 10.21
C LEU A 70 24.00 3.03 9.47
N ALA A 71 24.49 3.78 8.50
CA ALA A 71 25.71 3.44 7.77
C ALA A 71 26.92 3.29 8.71
N GLN A 72 27.06 4.20 9.68
CA GLN A 72 28.12 4.14 10.70
C GLN A 72 27.98 2.92 11.60
N ALA A 73 26.75 2.59 12.04
CA ALA A 73 26.49 1.40 12.86
C ALA A 73 26.78 0.10 12.10
N LEU A 74 26.43 0.03 10.81
CA LEU A 74 26.75 -1.12 9.96
C LEU A 74 28.26 -1.36 9.88
N ASP A 75 29.05 -0.30 9.74
CA ASP A 75 30.52 -0.39 9.70
C ASP A 75 31.15 -0.76 11.05
N ALA A 76 30.64 -0.20 12.15
CA ALA A 76 31.23 -0.35 13.47
C ALA A 76 30.80 -1.64 14.18
N ASP A 77 29.51 -1.97 14.12
CA ASP A 77 28.88 -2.98 14.98
C ASP A 77 28.49 -4.25 14.20
N TYR A 78 28.35 -4.17 12.88
CA TYR A 78 27.87 -5.28 12.04
C TYR A 78 28.79 -5.59 10.85
N PRO A 79 30.10 -5.85 11.07
CA PRO A 79 31.06 -6.07 9.99
C PRO A 79 30.77 -7.34 9.17
N ALA A 80 29.88 -8.22 9.60
CA ALA A 80 29.46 -9.41 8.85
C ALA A 80 28.35 -9.13 7.81
N ILE A 81 27.76 -7.92 7.80
CA ILE A 81 26.73 -7.56 6.82
C ILE A 81 27.39 -7.14 5.51
N ASP A 82 27.11 -7.90 4.45
CA ASP A 82 27.64 -7.64 3.11
C ASP A 82 26.89 -6.51 2.39
N SER A 83 25.58 -6.42 2.57
CA SER A 83 24.75 -5.44 1.87
C SER A 83 23.52 -5.02 2.68
N THR A 84 23.08 -3.78 2.50
CA THR A 84 21.83 -3.26 3.06
C THR A 84 21.18 -2.32 2.05
N LEU A 85 19.91 -2.55 1.75
CA LEU A 85 19.11 -1.79 0.80
C LEU A 85 17.80 -1.37 1.45
N ILE A 86 17.40 -0.10 1.28
CA ILE A 86 16.12 0.43 1.75
C ILE A 86 15.39 1.08 0.58
N VAL A 87 14.18 0.57 0.31
CA VAL A 87 13.27 1.09 -0.71
C VAL A 87 12.05 1.71 -0.03
N LYS A 88 11.68 2.94 -0.43
CA LYS A 88 10.47 3.63 0.03
C LYS A 88 9.72 4.25 -1.14
N ASN A 89 8.41 4.02 -1.21
CA ASN A 89 7.54 4.49 -2.30
C ASN A 89 8.06 4.12 -3.70
N GLY A 90 8.71 2.95 -3.81
CA GLY A 90 9.30 2.48 -5.06
C GLY A 90 10.64 3.08 -5.42
N TYR A 91 11.30 3.86 -4.57
CA TYR A 91 12.65 4.36 -4.84
C TYR A 91 13.65 3.81 -3.84
N ILE A 92 14.86 3.53 -4.31
CA ILE A 92 16.00 3.26 -3.43
C ILE A 92 16.38 4.58 -2.75
N ILE A 93 16.33 4.61 -1.43
CA ILE A 93 16.71 5.78 -0.62
C ILE A 93 18.03 5.58 0.13
N PHE A 94 18.49 4.33 0.22
CA PHE A 94 19.74 3.98 0.87
C PHE A 94 20.20 2.63 0.36
N GLU A 95 21.48 2.55 0.05
CA GLU A 95 22.14 1.32 -0.35
C GLU A 95 23.60 1.38 0.13
N LYS A 96 24.06 0.31 0.77
CA LYS A 96 25.43 0.18 1.25
C LYS A 96 25.91 -1.25 1.00
N TYR A 97 27.10 -1.36 0.44
CA TYR A 97 27.81 -2.61 0.21
C TYR A 97 29.13 -2.61 0.97
N SER A 98 29.51 -3.77 1.50
CA SER A 98 30.73 -4.03 2.26
C SER A 98 31.63 -5.01 1.48
N HIS A 99 32.85 -5.25 1.98
CA HIS A 99 33.75 -6.31 1.47
C HIS A 99 34.07 -6.26 -0.04
N ASN A 100 34.06 -5.05 -0.64
CA ASN A 100 34.19 -4.83 -2.09
C ASN A 100 33.05 -5.44 -2.94
N GLY A 101 31.92 -5.75 -2.31
CA GLY A 101 30.69 -6.12 -3.00
C GLY A 101 30.02 -4.93 -3.70
N ASN A 102 29.04 -5.25 -4.53
CA ASN A 102 28.22 -4.31 -5.31
C ASN A 102 26.86 -4.95 -5.67
N GLU A 103 26.03 -4.24 -6.42
CA GLU A 103 24.70 -4.66 -6.87
C GLU A 103 24.69 -5.94 -7.73
N HIS A 104 25.85 -6.35 -8.25
CA HIS A 104 26.04 -7.57 -9.04
C HIS A 104 26.66 -8.72 -8.25
N THR A 105 26.86 -8.53 -6.94
CA THR A 105 27.37 -9.58 -6.05
C THR A 105 26.22 -10.51 -5.63
N TYR A 106 26.35 -11.80 -5.93
CA TYR A 106 25.32 -12.80 -5.61
C TYR A 106 25.55 -13.43 -4.24
N HIS A 107 24.45 -13.71 -3.55
CA HIS A 107 24.43 -14.44 -2.27
C HIS A 107 23.45 -15.61 -2.34
N ASP A 108 23.75 -16.68 -1.60
CA ASP A 108 22.80 -17.77 -1.39
C ASP A 108 21.60 -17.28 -0.58
N LEU A 109 20.41 -17.35 -1.17
CA LEU A 109 19.18 -16.80 -0.59
C LEU A 109 18.57 -17.69 0.52
N TYR A 110 18.94 -18.97 0.58
CA TYR A 110 18.39 -19.95 1.52
C TYR A 110 16.86 -19.86 1.64
N SER A 111 16.34 -19.57 2.84
CA SER A 111 14.91 -19.53 3.11
C SER A 111 14.18 -18.32 2.53
N VAL A 112 14.88 -17.28 2.04
CA VAL A 112 14.25 -16.17 1.29
C VAL A 112 13.54 -16.71 0.04
N THR A 113 14.06 -17.78 -0.56
CA THR A 113 13.44 -18.48 -1.70
C THR A 113 11.98 -18.89 -1.43
N LYS A 114 11.60 -19.20 -0.19
CA LYS A 114 10.23 -19.60 0.15
C LYS A 114 9.22 -18.47 -0.09
N SER A 115 9.60 -17.22 0.16
CA SER A 115 8.74 -16.06 -0.13
C SER A 115 8.51 -15.91 -1.63
N ILE A 116 9.55 -16.14 -2.44
CA ILE A 116 9.44 -16.14 -3.91
C ILE A 116 8.52 -17.28 -4.37
N THR A 117 8.70 -18.49 -3.84
CA THR A 117 7.80 -19.62 -4.12
C THR A 117 6.35 -19.31 -3.76
N SER A 118 6.11 -18.67 -2.61
CA SER A 118 4.76 -18.25 -2.19
C SER A 118 4.13 -17.25 -3.17
N ILE A 119 4.90 -16.26 -3.64
CA ILE A 119 4.46 -15.32 -4.69
C ILE A 119 4.11 -16.07 -5.97
N LEU A 120 4.94 -17.02 -6.42
CA LEU A 120 4.68 -17.83 -7.61
C LEU A 120 3.40 -18.66 -7.48
N VAL A 121 3.11 -19.21 -6.30
CA VAL A 121 1.83 -19.90 -6.04
C VAL A 121 0.65 -18.93 -6.15
N GLY A 122 0.77 -17.71 -5.61
CA GLY A 122 -0.24 -16.67 -5.77
C GLY A 122 -0.51 -16.33 -7.24
N ILE A 123 0.54 -16.21 -8.05
CA ILE A 123 0.42 -15.99 -9.51
C ILE A 123 -0.25 -17.18 -10.19
N ALA A 124 0.09 -18.42 -9.82
CA ALA A 124 -0.53 -19.62 -10.38
C ALA A 124 -2.04 -19.71 -10.05
N ILE A 125 -2.45 -19.24 -8.88
CA ILE A 125 -3.87 -19.12 -8.51
C ILE A 125 -4.56 -18.07 -9.38
N ASP A 126 -3.96 -16.89 -9.55
CA ASP A 126 -4.51 -15.81 -10.40
C ASP A 126 -4.68 -16.25 -11.87
N GLN A 127 -3.78 -17.11 -12.35
CA GLN A 127 -3.83 -17.71 -13.68
C GLN A 127 -4.76 -18.93 -13.81
N GLY A 128 -5.38 -19.37 -12.71
CA GLY A 128 -6.26 -20.55 -12.69
C GLY A 128 -5.55 -21.90 -12.85
N LEU A 129 -4.23 -21.94 -12.65
CA LEU A 129 -3.43 -23.19 -12.65
C LEU A 129 -3.55 -23.95 -11.32
N ILE A 130 -3.82 -23.21 -10.23
CA ILE A 130 -4.17 -23.72 -8.91
C ILE A 130 -5.55 -23.15 -8.57
N GLU A 131 -6.47 -23.98 -8.13
CA GLU A 131 -7.87 -23.59 -7.92
C GLU A 131 -8.01 -22.59 -6.76
N SER A 132 -7.33 -22.87 -5.65
CA SER A 132 -7.35 -22.03 -4.45
C SER A 132 -6.28 -22.47 -3.45
N PRO A 133 -5.99 -21.68 -2.40
CA PRO A 133 -5.14 -22.11 -1.30
C PRO A 133 -5.64 -23.38 -0.58
N ALA A 134 -6.95 -23.64 -0.62
CA ALA A 134 -7.57 -24.81 0.00
C ALA A 134 -7.47 -26.08 -0.87
N GLN A 135 -6.90 -26.01 -2.08
CA GLN A 135 -6.72 -27.16 -2.93
C GLN A 135 -5.80 -28.20 -2.24
N PRO A 136 -6.19 -29.49 -2.20
CA PRO A 136 -5.33 -30.54 -1.67
C PRO A 136 -4.05 -30.67 -2.49
N ILE A 137 -2.88 -30.69 -1.82
CA ILE A 137 -1.59 -30.77 -2.52
C ILE A 137 -1.46 -32.05 -3.36
N ALA A 138 -2.04 -33.15 -2.86
CA ALA A 138 -2.06 -34.44 -3.55
C ALA A 138 -2.77 -34.39 -4.92
N SER A 139 -3.65 -33.41 -5.16
CA SER A 139 -4.31 -33.24 -6.47
C SER A 139 -3.39 -32.69 -7.55
N LEU A 140 -2.26 -32.05 -7.18
CA LEU A 140 -1.32 -31.43 -8.12
C LEU A 140 -0.23 -32.39 -8.61
N PHE A 141 0.02 -33.50 -7.91
CA PHE A 141 1.07 -34.46 -8.22
C PHE A 141 0.46 -35.82 -8.58
N GLY A 142 0.90 -36.41 -9.70
CA GLY A 142 0.48 -37.77 -10.09
C GLY A 142 0.98 -38.83 -9.11
N ASP A 143 0.03 -39.63 -8.60
CA ASP A 143 0.08 -40.58 -7.47
C ASP A 143 1.43 -40.86 -6.74
N PRO A 144 1.80 -40.00 -5.76
CA PRO A 144 2.63 -40.36 -4.61
C PRO A 144 1.73 -40.68 -3.40
N ASP A 145 1.93 -41.84 -2.75
CA ASP A 145 1.12 -42.41 -1.64
C ASP A 145 0.04 -41.45 -1.07
N PRO A 146 -1.26 -41.65 -1.41
CA PRO A 146 -2.35 -40.78 -1.00
C PRO A 146 -2.47 -40.60 0.52
N ASN A 147 -1.85 -41.50 1.31
CA ASN A 147 -1.82 -41.40 2.76
C ASN A 147 -0.84 -40.34 3.26
N ALA A 148 0.28 -40.11 2.59
CA ALA A 148 1.35 -39.23 3.04
C ALA A 148 0.92 -37.76 3.12
N TRP A 149 -0.01 -37.36 2.25
CA TRP A 149 -0.47 -35.97 2.09
C TRP A 149 -1.93 -35.77 2.45
N ARG A 150 -2.55 -36.75 3.12
CA ARG A 150 -3.98 -36.70 3.44
C ARG A 150 -4.30 -35.48 4.31
N GLY A 151 -5.19 -34.63 3.81
CA GLY A 151 -5.63 -33.43 4.52
C GLY A 151 -4.62 -32.26 4.50
N VAL A 152 -3.52 -32.39 3.76
CA VAL A 152 -2.57 -31.30 3.51
C VAL A 152 -3.05 -30.48 2.31
N THR A 153 -3.19 -29.19 2.53
CA THR A 153 -3.63 -28.20 1.55
C THR A 153 -2.49 -27.21 1.30
N ILE A 154 -2.56 -26.47 0.19
CA ILE A 154 -1.51 -25.54 -0.21
C ILE A 154 -1.29 -24.45 0.84
N ASP A 155 -2.37 -23.91 1.42
CA ASP A 155 -2.30 -22.94 2.51
C ASP A 155 -1.49 -23.48 3.70
N LYS A 156 -1.77 -24.68 4.19
CA LYS A 156 -1.03 -25.31 5.29
C LYS A 156 0.45 -25.49 5.00
N LEU A 157 0.80 -25.75 3.73
CA LEU A 157 2.19 -25.84 3.30
C LEU A 157 2.89 -24.48 3.31
N LEU A 158 2.16 -23.42 2.95
CA LEU A 158 2.70 -22.05 2.87
C LEU A 158 2.72 -21.34 4.22
N THR A 159 1.89 -21.75 5.17
CA THR A 159 1.76 -21.09 6.48
C THR A 159 2.33 -21.88 7.66
N MET A 160 2.86 -23.09 7.43
CA MET A 160 3.51 -24.00 8.39
C MET A 160 3.42 -23.59 9.87
#